data_AF-A0A9E2HBU3-F1
#
_entry.id   AF-A0A9E2HBU3-F1
#
_cell.length_a   1.000
_cell.length_b   1.000
_cell.length_c   1.000
_cell.angle_alpha   90.00
_cell.angle_beta   90.00
_cell.angle_gamma   90.00
#
_symmetry.space_group_name_H-M   'P 1'
#
loop_
_entity.id
_entity.type
_entity.pdbx_description
1 polymer ?
#
loop_
_entity_poly.entity_id
_entity_poly.type
_entity_poly.pdbx_seq_one_letter_code
_entity_poly.pdbx_strand_id
1 'polypeptide(L)'
;MRLLPVLMLIFVNLFPVAQRLQAEDAENIMESYINFLSQEDYKAAEQLWHPQYIETCHRLGITYRDTPYKYDCVSPLLENIDLIRNGAATWDAISTILDPQHQKVILKVSTPENTVSCEYFFMNDSSGTYMIPRFWMYLNNLSLVKTNYFDVYYRSVSQLNDYSVFDLDRFVETVAATFGTPPKKLLSLSQDRMEYFLVESESEVAELLGFPSQGAYYTPCDVIISHRLPDYHEVAMFMINYTQEDLGLYTEPFITRGLVCYLGGRFGQTSDVMWQIANFTLANDIFALDDILTFDGFHQTVGNIDFSFPLSLGLVSTLIDKTGVNGTLAILNDFSGSIAYINTLSTADVKSVLETKTNSNWDDIEKLVRSKIAADPFPNLKPGTASDSGLVVFESGTSTFNIRVTLDDEWYNFAVRPFSKDVMPEGVLTLAGSTGNQMTSYKSFLWAEQFPEREYASEIFAIRFNGQEIGVYDYLTNQLVAKYVSSFDENSALLEDGRIGFRFRESILRDRLDRYLCRLEASGL
;
A
#
# COMPACT_ATOMS: atom_id res chain seq x y z
N MET A 1 45.73 -34.87 59.42
CA MET A 1 45.11 -33.83 58.58
C MET A 1 44.34 -34.53 57.48
N ARG A 2 43.01 -34.55 57.60
CA ARG A 2 42.12 -35.35 56.75
C ARG A 2 41.57 -34.50 55.60
N LEU A 3 41.66 -35.06 54.40
CA LEU A 3 41.00 -34.66 53.16
C LEU A 3 39.46 -34.70 53.31
N LEU A 4 38.77 -33.74 52.69
CA LEU A 4 37.36 -33.83 52.28
C LEU A 4 37.09 -32.89 51.08
N PRO A 5 36.12 -33.19 50.20
CA PRO A 5 36.25 -32.97 48.76
C PRO A 5 35.23 -32.00 48.14
N VAL A 6 35.50 -31.72 46.87
CA VAL A 6 34.66 -31.17 45.79
C VAL A 6 33.17 -31.56 45.89
N LEU A 7 32.30 -30.56 45.81
CA LEU A 7 30.88 -30.71 45.46
C LEU A 7 30.57 -29.72 44.34
N MET A 8 30.92 -30.12 43.11
CA MET A 8 30.38 -29.56 41.87
C MET A 8 28.97 -30.12 41.72
N LEU A 9 27.96 -29.27 41.91
CA LEU A 9 26.57 -29.61 41.60
C LEU A 9 26.35 -29.34 40.10
N ILE A 10 26.33 -30.45 39.38
CA ILE A 10 26.04 -30.59 37.96
C ILE A 10 24.55 -30.23 37.74
N PHE A 11 24.26 -29.01 37.29
CA PHE A 11 23.02 -28.69 36.59
C PHE A 11 23.18 -29.09 35.12
N VAL A 12 23.09 -30.38 34.82
CA VAL A 12 23.03 -30.89 33.44
C VAL A 12 21.57 -31.13 33.08
N ASN A 13 21.08 -30.30 32.16
CA ASN A 13 20.13 -30.62 31.09
C ASN A 13 18.98 -31.59 31.44
N LEU A 14 17.96 -31.12 32.16
CA LEU A 14 16.62 -31.71 32.13
C LEU A 14 15.60 -30.89 31.30
N PHE A 15 16.02 -29.79 30.70
CA PHE A 15 15.18 -28.96 29.82
C PHE A 15 14.95 -29.46 28.37
N PRO A 16 15.74 -30.34 27.73
CA PRO A 16 15.47 -30.72 26.33
C PRO A 16 14.34 -31.75 26.14
N VAL A 17 13.91 -32.45 27.19
CA VAL A 17 12.94 -33.56 27.05
C VAL A 17 11.49 -33.07 27.10
N ALA A 18 11.19 -32.03 27.90
CA ALA A 18 9.86 -31.43 27.93
C ALA A 18 9.56 -30.60 26.67
N GLN A 19 10.58 -29.95 26.07
CA GLN A 19 10.43 -29.27 24.79
C GLN A 19 10.23 -30.25 23.62
N ARG A 20 10.80 -31.46 23.66
CA ARG A 20 10.57 -32.45 22.59
C ARG A 20 9.15 -32.99 22.53
N LEU A 21 8.45 -33.10 23.67
CA LEU A 21 7.10 -33.67 23.72
C LEU A 21 6.00 -32.75 23.18
N GLN A 22 6.26 -31.45 22.99
CA GLN A 22 5.30 -30.51 22.37
C GLN A 22 5.60 -30.26 20.88
N ALA A 23 6.85 -30.43 20.44
CA ALA A 23 7.24 -30.25 19.04
C ALA A 23 6.60 -31.30 18.12
N GLU A 24 6.36 -32.51 18.65
CA GLU A 24 5.68 -33.59 17.92
C GLU A 24 4.24 -33.21 17.51
N ASP A 25 3.56 -32.29 18.22
CA ASP A 25 2.17 -31.92 17.88
C ASP A 25 2.07 -31.06 16.62
N ALA A 26 2.98 -30.10 16.40
CA ALA A 26 2.90 -29.19 15.25
C ALA A 26 3.26 -29.88 13.92
N GLU A 27 4.28 -30.76 13.91
CA GLU A 27 4.65 -31.53 12.71
C GLU A 27 3.53 -32.51 12.32
N ASN A 28 2.90 -33.17 13.30
CA ASN A 28 1.77 -34.08 13.06
C ASN A 28 0.54 -33.34 12.50
N ILE A 29 0.26 -32.12 12.98
CA ILE A 29 -0.82 -31.29 12.43
C ILE A 29 -0.48 -30.87 11.00
N MET A 30 0.76 -30.46 10.73
CA MET A 30 1.22 -30.11 9.38
C MET A 30 1.10 -31.29 8.40
N GLU A 31 1.52 -32.49 8.81
CA GLU A 31 1.35 -33.71 8.03
C GLU A 31 -0.13 -34.00 7.75
N SER A 32 -0.98 -33.88 8.77
CA SER A 32 -2.43 -34.05 8.63
C SER A 32 -3.03 -33.04 7.65
N TYR A 33 -2.61 -31.78 7.73
CA TYR A 33 -3.06 -30.70 6.85
C TYR A 33 -2.70 -31.00 5.39
N ILE A 34 -1.44 -31.37 5.10
CA ILE A 34 -1.02 -31.74 3.74
C ILE A 34 -1.78 -32.97 3.24
N ASN A 35 -2.01 -33.96 4.10
CA ASN A 35 -2.78 -35.16 3.76
C ASN A 35 -4.24 -34.81 3.39
N PHE A 36 -4.91 -33.97 4.18
CA PHE A 36 -6.27 -33.52 3.87
C PHE A 36 -6.34 -32.71 2.57
N LEU A 37 -5.40 -31.77 2.36
CA LEU A 37 -5.30 -31.01 1.11
C LEU A 37 -5.04 -31.91 -0.12
N SER A 38 -4.19 -32.92 0.04
CA SER A 38 -3.88 -33.88 -1.03
C SER A 38 -5.08 -34.76 -1.38
N GLN A 39 -5.96 -35.02 -0.42
CA GLN A 39 -7.21 -35.79 -0.59
C GLN A 39 -8.41 -34.92 -0.96
N GLU A 40 -8.23 -33.61 -1.12
CA GLU A 40 -9.30 -32.63 -1.36
C GLU A 40 -10.35 -32.59 -0.23
N ASP A 41 -9.98 -33.00 0.99
CA ASP A 41 -10.81 -32.87 2.19
C ASP A 41 -10.58 -31.50 2.86
N TYR A 42 -11.00 -30.45 2.17
CA TYR A 42 -10.78 -29.06 2.60
C TYR A 42 -11.45 -28.74 3.94
N LYS A 43 -12.55 -29.44 4.26
CA LYS A 43 -13.26 -29.26 5.52
C LYS A 43 -12.46 -29.80 6.69
N ALA A 44 -11.81 -30.95 6.53
CA ALA A 44 -10.90 -31.46 7.55
C ALA A 44 -9.63 -30.61 7.67
N ALA A 45 -9.10 -30.11 6.55
CA ALA A 45 -7.96 -29.19 6.54
C ALA A 45 -8.26 -27.88 7.30
N GLU A 46 -9.44 -27.30 7.08
CA GLU A 46 -9.90 -26.07 7.76
C GLU A 46 -9.99 -26.24 9.28
N GLN A 47 -10.36 -27.43 9.77
CA GLN A 47 -10.49 -27.72 11.21
C GLN A 47 -9.14 -27.71 11.97
N LEU A 48 -8.02 -27.74 11.25
CA LEU A 48 -6.69 -27.62 11.84
C LEU A 48 -6.29 -26.16 12.11
N TRP A 49 -7.00 -25.20 11.52
CA TRP A 49 -6.81 -23.78 11.77
C TRP A 49 -7.65 -23.32 12.96
N HIS A 50 -7.19 -22.25 13.61
CA HIS A 50 -7.89 -21.69 14.74
C HIS A 50 -9.30 -21.21 14.32
N PRO A 51 -10.39 -21.60 15.03
CA PRO A 51 -11.76 -21.32 14.57
C PRO A 51 -12.07 -19.83 14.35
N GLN A 52 -11.54 -18.95 15.22
CA GLN A 52 -11.71 -17.50 15.06
C GLN A 52 -10.98 -16.97 13.81
N TYR A 53 -9.86 -17.57 13.41
CA TYR A 53 -9.17 -17.17 12.18
C TYR A 53 -10.01 -17.53 10.96
N ILE A 54 -10.59 -18.74 10.95
CA ILE A 54 -11.50 -19.16 9.89
C ILE A 54 -12.73 -18.24 9.80
N GLU A 55 -13.32 -17.88 10.93
CA GLU A 55 -14.43 -16.90 10.97
C GLU A 55 -14.01 -15.56 10.33
N THR A 56 -12.85 -15.03 10.71
CA THR A 56 -12.28 -13.81 10.12
C THR A 56 -12.05 -13.95 8.62
N CYS A 57 -11.58 -15.10 8.14
CA CYS A 57 -11.36 -15.34 6.70
C CYS A 57 -12.66 -15.25 5.88
N HIS A 58 -13.80 -15.63 6.46
CA HIS A 58 -15.06 -15.69 5.72
C HIS A 58 -15.99 -14.49 5.98
N ARG A 59 -15.75 -13.67 7.01
CA ARG A 59 -16.70 -12.64 7.47
C ARG A 59 -17.14 -11.65 6.39
N LEU A 60 -16.24 -11.25 5.49
CA LEU A 60 -16.52 -10.22 4.48
C LEU A 60 -17.09 -10.79 3.17
N GLY A 61 -17.28 -12.11 3.07
CA GLY A 61 -17.89 -12.73 1.89
C GLY A 61 -17.06 -12.69 0.60
N ILE A 62 -15.80 -12.23 0.65
CA ILE A 62 -14.88 -12.28 -0.49
C ILE A 62 -14.45 -13.74 -0.71
N THR A 63 -14.59 -14.22 -1.94
CA THR A 63 -14.25 -15.57 -2.38
C THR A 63 -13.37 -15.52 -3.62
N TYR A 64 -12.53 -16.55 -3.78
CA TYR A 64 -11.64 -16.68 -4.92
C TYR A 64 -12.02 -17.90 -5.76
N ARG A 65 -12.24 -17.71 -7.06
CA ARG A 65 -12.60 -18.79 -7.99
C ARG A 65 -11.53 -19.88 -7.95
N ASP A 66 -11.99 -21.12 -8.00
CA ASP A 66 -11.16 -22.33 -7.99
C ASP A 66 -10.20 -22.44 -6.78
N THR A 67 -10.48 -21.69 -5.70
CA THR A 67 -9.64 -21.63 -4.49
C THR A 67 -10.49 -21.97 -3.24
N PRO A 68 -10.63 -23.26 -2.90
CA PRO A 68 -11.50 -23.68 -1.79
C PRO A 68 -10.94 -23.36 -0.39
N TYR A 69 -9.71 -22.86 -0.30
CA TYR A 69 -8.93 -22.69 0.93
C TYR A 69 -8.47 -21.24 1.15
N LYS A 70 -9.41 -20.28 1.19
CA LYS A 70 -9.09 -18.85 1.31
C LYS A 70 -8.07 -18.56 2.43
N TYR A 71 -8.19 -19.22 3.58
CA TYR A 71 -7.34 -19.03 4.77
C TYR A 71 -5.84 -19.29 4.56
N ASP A 72 -5.43 -19.94 3.48
CA ASP A 72 -4.03 -20.24 3.15
C ASP A 72 -3.71 -19.96 1.65
N CYS A 73 -4.61 -19.29 0.92
CA CYS A 73 -4.64 -19.31 -0.55
C CYS A 73 -3.39 -18.80 -1.28
N VAL A 74 -2.52 -18.03 -0.61
CA VAL A 74 -1.28 -17.50 -1.19
C VAL A 74 -0.03 -18.27 -0.76
N SER A 75 -0.20 -19.45 -0.15
CA SER A 75 0.93 -20.22 0.35
C SER A 75 1.63 -20.99 -0.76
N PRO A 76 2.98 -21.06 -0.73
CA PRO A 76 3.72 -21.93 -1.64
C PRO A 76 3.32 -23.41 -1.57
N LEU A 77 2.74 -23.87 -0.46
CA LEU A 77 2.20 -25.22 -0.36
C LEU A 77 1.03 -25.42 -1.33
N LEU A 78 0.07 -24.48 -1.33
CA LEU A 78 -1.13 -24.61 -2.15
C LEU A 78 -0.85 -24.39 -3.63
N GLU A 79 0.12 -23.55 -3.97
CA GLU A 79 0.61 -23.44 -5.35
C GLU A 79 1.20 -24.77 -5.89
N ASN A 80 1.65 -25.66 -5.00
CA ASN A 80 2.30 -26.92 -5.35
C ASN A 80 1.51 -28.17 -4.92
N ILE A 81 0.29 -28.02 -4.41
CA ILE A 81 -0.45 -29.14 -3.81
C ILE A 81 -0.77 -30.25 -4.82
N ASP A 82 -1.06 -29.89 -6.08
CA ASP A 82 -1.35 -30.85 -7.14
C ASP A 82 -0.10 -31.68 -7.50
N LEU A 83 1.10 -31.10 -7.40
CA LEU A 83 2.38 -31.80 -7.59
C LEU A 83 2.67 -32.75 -6.42
N ILE A 84 2.29 -32.39 -5.20
CA ILE A 84 2.37 -33.30 -4.05
C ILE A 84 1.38 -34.46 -4.25
N ARG A 85 0.14 -34.15 -4.62
CA ARG A 85 -0.94 -35.14 -4.84
C ARG A 85 -0.57 -36.18 -5.90
N ASN A 86 0.08 -35.77 -7.00
CA ASN A 86 0.48 -36.67 -8.08
C ASN A 86 1.87 -37.31 -7.87
N GLY A 87 2.56 -37.00 -6.77
CA GLY A 87 3.88 -37.53 -6.44
C GLY A 87 5.04 -36.90 -7.22
N ALA A 88 4.83 -35.81 -7.96
CA ALA A 88 5.88 -35.06 -8.65
C ALA A 88 6.68 -34.14 -7.71
N ALA A 89 6.12 -33.80 -6.55
CA ALA A 89 6.80 -33.03 -5.51
C ALA A 89 6.88 -33.81 -4.19
N THR A 90 7.95 -33.56 -3.43
CA THR A 90 8.14 -34.06 -2.07
C THR A 90 8.15 -32.89 -1.10
N TRP A 91 7.84 -33.15 0.17
CA TRP A 91 7.91 -32.14 1.21
C TRP A 91 8.66 -32.64 2.45
N ASP A 92 9.24 -31.69 3.18
CA ASP A 92 9.90 -31.91 4.46
C ASP A 92 9.52 -30.76 5.41
N ALA A 93 9.35 -31.05 6.69
CA ALA A 93 8.91 -30.09 7.69
C ALA A 93 9.84 -30.11 8.89
N ILE A 94 10.22 -28.93 9.38
CA ILE A 94 11.06 -28.78 10.57
C ILE A 94 10.35 -27.85 11.55
N SER A 95 9.97 -28.36 12.72
CA SER A 95 9.39 -27.55 13.78
C SER A 95 10.44 -26.90 14.69
N THR A 96 10.11 -25.70 15.17
CA THR A 96 10.85 -24.95 16.17
C THR A 96 9.86 -24.36 17.17
N ILE A 97 10.07 -24.64 18.45
CA ILE A 97 9.31 -24.00 19.54
C ILE A 97 9.82 -22.56 19.68
N LEU A 98 8.90 -21.59 19.59
CA LEU A 98 9.21 -20.17 19.76
C LEU A 98 9.06 -19.77 21.22
N ASP A 99 7.95 -20.18 21.84
CA ASP A 99 7.64 -20.00 23.26
C ASP A 99 6.67 -21.10 23.73
N PRO A 100 6.25 -21.16 25.02
CA PRO A 100 5.35 -22.23 25.50
C PRO A 100 3.98 -22.31 24.81
N GLN A 101 3.51 -21.22 24.19
CA GLN A 101 2.24 -21.14 23.48
C GLN A 101 2.42 -21.24 21.97
N HIS A 102 3.59 -20.93 21.42
CA HIS A 102 3.77 -20.83 19.96
C HIS A 102 4.88 -21.72 19.40
N GLN A 103 4.59 -22.30 18.24
CA GLN A 103 5.55 -23.06 17.44
C GLN A 103 5.57 -22.57 16.00
N LYS A 104 6.69 -22.79 15.32
CA LYS A 104 6.88 -22.51 13.89
C LYS A 104 7.33 -23.77 13.18
N VAL A 105 6.67 -24.10 12.08
CA VAL A 105 7.11 -25.15 11.15
C VAL A 105 7.64 -24.48 9.89
N ILE A 106 8.87 -24.80 9.50
CA ILE A 106 9.40 -24.47 8.18
C ILE A 106 9.11 -25.66 7.27
N LEU A 107 8.18 -25.47 6.34
CA LEU A 107 7.84 -26.46 5.32
C LEU A 107 8.68 -26.19 4.07
N LYS A 108 9.33 -27.22 3.55
CA LYS A 108 10.05 -27.19 2.27
C LYS A 108 9.32 -28.07 1.28
N VAL A 109 8.93 -27.50 0.14
CA VAL A 109 8.35 -28.24 -0.98
C VAL A 109 9.38 -28.28 -2.11
N SER A 110 9.75 -29.49 -2.53
CA SER A 110 10.72 -29.71 -3.61
C SER A 110 10.01 -30.30 -4.81
N THR A 111 10.04 -29.57 -5.92
CA THR A 111 9.56 -29.97 -7.24
C THR A 111 10.76 -30.37 -8.13
N PRO A 112 10.54 -30.86 -9.36
CA PRO A 112 11.64 -31.11 -10.31
C PRO A 112 12.40 -29.84 -10.72
N GLU A 113 11.75 -28.67 -10.64
CA GLU A 113 12.29 -27.41 -11.16
C GLU A 113 12.92 -26.55 -10.06
N ASN A 114 12.36 -26.60 -8.84
CA ASN A 114 12.77 -25.75 -7.74
C ASN A 114 12.47 -26.35 -6.36
N THR A 115 13.03 -25.73 -5.32
CA THR A 115 12.62 -25.95 -3.93
C THR A 115 12.16 -24.62 -3.36
N VAL A 116 10.94 -24.60 -2.84
CA VAL A 116 10.35 -23.45 -2.15
C VAL A 116 10.21 -23.74 -0.66
N SER A 117 10.20 -22.71 0.17
CA SER A 117 10.00 -22.85 1.61
C SER A 117 8.94 -21.86 2.07
N CYS A 118 8.08 -22.30 2.98
CA CYS A 118 7.09 -21.46 3.64
C CYS A 118 7.07 -21.73 5.15
N GLU A 119 6.69 -20.72 5.92
CA GLU A 119 6.60 -20.80 7.38
C GLU A 119 5.13 -20.92 7.78
N TYR A 120 4.81 -21.92 8.61
CA TYR A 120 3.52 -22.09 9.27
C TYR A 120 3.68 -21.87 10.77
N PHE A 121 2.66 -21.26 11.39
CA PHE A 121 2.68 -20.93 12.80
C PHE A 121 1.54 -21.64 13.53
N PHE A 122 1.82 -22.03 14.77
CA PHE A 122 0.92 -22.83 15.58
C PHE A 122 0.77 -22.19 16.96
N MET A 123 -0.43 -22.24 17.50
CA MET A 123 -0.77 -21.77 18.84
C MET A 123 -1.36 -22.91 19.66
N ASN A 124 -0.85 -23.08 20.88
CA ASN A 124 -1.38 -23.96 21.91
C ASN A 124 -2.26 -23.15 22.85
N ASP A 125 -3.55 -23.48 22.91
CA ASP A 125 -4.49 -22.91 23.87
C ASP A 125 -5.11 -23.99 24.77
N SER A 126 -6.14 -23.64 25.54
CA SER A 126 -6.84 -24.62 26.39
C SER A 126 -7.64 -25.67 25.61
N SER A 127 -7.88 -25.44 24.32
CA SER A 127 -8.75 -26.23 23.46
C SER A 127 -7.95 -27.18 22.56
N GLY A 128 -6.68 -26.86 22.28
CA GLY A 128 -5.77 -27.69 21.51
C GLY A 128 -4.62 -26.92 20.89
N THR A 129 -4.03 -27.52 19.87
CA THR A 129 -3.02 -26.89 19.02
C THR A 129 -3.64 -26.59 17.66
N TYR A 130 -3.49 -25.36 17.19
CA TYR A 130 -4.10 -24.88 15.95
C TYR A 130 -3.09 -24.15 15.08
N MET A 131 -3.27 -24.23 13.76
CA MET A 131 -2.61 -23.35 12.81
C MET A 131 -3.16 -21.92 12.95
N ILE A 132 -2.28 -20.94 12.90
CA ILE A 132 -2.60 -19.51 12.97
C ILE A 132 -1.79 -18.75 11.91
N PRO A 133 -2.26 -17.59 11.43
CA PRO A 133 -1.44 -16.75 10.56
C PRO A 133 -0.28 -16.16 11.37
N ARG A 134 0.83 -15.89 10.68
CA ARG A 134 2.05 -15.34 11.30
C ARG A 134 1.78 -14.12 12.18
N PHE A 135 1.02 -13.16 11.67
CA PHE A 135 0.81 -11.89 12.35
C PHE A 135 0.05 -12.03 13.68
N TRP A 136 -0.73 -13.11 13.90
CA TRP A 136 -1.46 -13.33 15.15
C TRP A 136 -0.57 -13.47 16.38
N MET A 137 0.63 -14.01 16.20
CA MET A 137 1.62 -14.13 17.28
C MET A 137 2.02 -12.78 17.90
N TYR A 138 1.86 -11.72 17.13
CA TYR A 138 2.37 -10.39 17.46
C TYR A 138 1.24 -9.42 17.85
N LEU A 139 -0.02 -9.86 17.87
CA LEU A 139 -1.18 -9.00 18.17
C LEU A 139 -1.36 -8.69 19.67
N ASN A 140 -0.45 -9.15 20.51
CA ASN A 140 -0.53 -8.91 21.95
C ASN A 140 -0.42 -7.41 22.29
N ASN A 141 -1.28 -6.97 23.21
CA ASN A 141 -1.32 -5.60 23.77
C ASN A 141 -1.60 -4.48 22.76
N LEU A 142 -2.35 -4.77 21.69
CA LEU A 142 -2.83 -3.72 20.79
C LEU A 142 -4.04 -2.99 21.38
N SER A 143 -4.00 -1.67 21.29
CA SER A 143 -5.17 -0.81 21.53
C SER A 143 -6.06 -0.81 20.29
N LEU A 144 -7.34 -0.49 20.46
CA LEU A 144 -8.34 -0.52 19.39
C LEU A 144 -9.04 0.83 19.28
N VAL A 145 -9.13 1.37 18.07
CA VAL A 145 -10.06 2.44 17.71
C VAL A 145 -10.99 1.92 16.62
N LYS A 146 -12.29 2.17 16.78
CA LYS A 146 -13.32 1.72 15.82
C LYS A 146 -13.75 2.88 14.95
N THR A 147 -13.83 2.64 13.65
CA THR A 147 -14.41 3.56 12.67
C THR A 147 -15.74 3.00 12.17
N ASN A 148 -16.35 3.64 11.17
CA ASN A 148 -17.54 3.07 10.53
C ASN A 148 -17.21 1.74 9.86
N TYR A 149 -16.06 1.60 9.20
CA TYR A 149 -15.73 0.43 8.39
C TYR A 149 -14.53 -0.39 8.90
N PHE A 150 -13.79 0.08 9.92
CA PHE A 150 -12.57 -0.57 10.39
C PHE A 150 -12.51 -0.75 11.92
N ASP A 151 -11.94 -1.88 12.34
CA ASP A 151 -11.37 -2.08 13.67
C ASP A 151 -9.85 -1.86 13.53
N VAL A 152 -9.36 -0.67 13.93
CA VAL A 152 -7.95 -0.28 13.80
C VAL A 152 -7.21 -0.59 15.09
N TYR A 153 -6.33 -1.59 15.02
CA TYR A 153 -5.44 -2.02 16.07
C TYR A 153 -4.10 -1.28 15.98
N TYR A 154 -3.62 -0.74 17.09
CA TYR A 154 -2.40 0.07 17.12
C TYR A 154 -1.61 -0.14 18.42
N ARG A 155 -0.29 0.06 18.36
CA ARG A 155 0.59 0.01 19.55
C ARG A 155 0.70 1.35 20.24
N SER A 156 0.93 2.40 19.47
CA SER A 156 1.22 3.74 20.00
C SER A 156 0.19 4.76 19.53
N VAL A 157 -0.32 5.54 20.49
CA VAL A 157 -1.16 6.72 20.21
C VAL A 157 -0.46 7.76 19.35
N SER A 158 0.88 7.68 19.20
CA SER A 158 1.63 8.58 18.33
C SER A 158 1.44 8.32 16.85
N GLN A 159 0.87 7.17 16.48
CA GLN A 159 0.57 6.83 15.07
C GLN A 159 -0.83 7.28 14.67
N LEU A 160 -1.65 7.69 15.64
CA LEU A 160 -3.04 8.07 15.43
C LEU A 160 -3.23 9.58 15.47
N ASN A 161 -4.03 10.07 14.54
CA ASN A 161 -4.66 11.37 14.60
C ASN A 161 -6.10 11.24 14.12
N ASP A 162 -7.01 12.04 14.69
CA ASP A 162 -8.44 11.96 14.41
C ASP A 162 -8.76 12.19 12.92
N TYR A 163 -7.95 13.01 12.24
CA TYR A 163 -8.14 13.26 10.82
C TYR A 163 -7.93 11.99 10.00
N SER A 164 -6.81 11.29 10.17
CA SER A 164 -6.53 10.05 9.42
C SER A 164 -7.56 8.96 9.67
N VAL A 165 -8.07 8.86 10.91
CA VAL A 165 -9.14 7.92 11.26
C VAL A 165 -10.44 8.27 10.51
N PHE A 166 -10.81 9.55 10.48
CA PHE A 166 -11.96 10.03 9.71
C PHE A 166 -11.76 9.85 8.20
N ASP A 167 -10.55 10.13 7.71
CA ASP A 167 -10.23 10.09 6.29
C ASP A 167 -10.25 8.69 5.71
N LEU A 168 -9.92 7.68 6.54
CA LEU A 168 -10.06 6.28 6.20
C LEU A 168 -11.49 5.91 5.80
N ASP A 169 -12.50 6.34 6.58
CA ASP A 169 -13.91 6.10 6.27
C ASP A 169 -14.35 6.89 5.03
N ARG A 170 -13.95 8.17 4.93
CA ARG A 170 -14.24 9.01 3.77
C ARG A 170 -13.70 8.40 2.48
N PHE A 171 -12.51 7.81 2.53
CA PHE A 171 -11.91 7.16 1.37
C PHE A 171 -12.68 5.91 0.95
N VAL A 172 -13.13 5.08 1.90
CA VAL A 172 -14.02 3.93 1.60
C VAL A 172 -15.28 4.40 0.89
N GLU A 173 -15.94 5.45 1.39
CA GLU A 173 -17.16 5.99 0.76
C GLU A 173 -16.90 6.52 -0.65
N THR A 174 -15.75 7.17 -0.86
CA THR A 174 -15.34 7.70 -2.17
C THR A 174 -15.09 6.57 -3.18
N VAL A 175 -14.35 5.54 -2.78
CA VAL A 175 -14.06 4.38 -3.63
C VAL A 175 -15.33 3.59 -3.91
N ALA A 176 -16.18 3.40 -2.90
CA ALA A 176 -17.47 2.74 -3.05
C ALA A 176 -18.41 3.47 -4.01
N ALA A 177 -18.49 4.80 -3.92
CA ALA A 177 -19.24 5.61 -4.86
C ALA A 177 -18.68 5.49 -6.28
N THR A 178 -17.35 5.46 -6.42
CA THR A 178 -16.67 5.32 -7.73
C THR A 178 -17.00 3.99 -8.39
N PHE A 179 -16.96 2.88 -7.65
CA PHE A 179 -17.26 1.54 -8.16
C PHE A 179 -18.75 1.16 -8.14
N GLY A 180 -19.62 2.03 -7.64
CA GLY A 180 -21.04 1.71 -7.50
C GLY A 180 -21.29 0.55 -6.53
N THR A 181 -20.47 0.42 -5.48
CA THR A 181 -20.64 -0.59 -4.44
C THR A 181 -22.03 -0.46 -3.81
N PRO A 182 -22.85 -1.52 -3.80
CA PRO A 182 -24.22 -1.43 -3.31
C PRO A 182 -24.28 -0.97 -1.84
N PRO A 183 -25.22 -0.07 -1.44
CA PRO A 183 -25.35 0.38 -0.06
C PRO A 183 -25.52 -0.75 0.96
N LYS A 184 -26.14 -1.86 0.56
CA LYS A 184 -26.27 -3.05 1.40
C LYS A 184 -24.91 -3.68 1.74
N LYS A 185 -23.95 -3.68 0.80
CA LYS A 185 -22.58 -4.15 1.06
C LYS A 185 -21.89 -3.22 2.07
N LEU A 186 -21.96 -1.90 1.86
CA LEU A 186 -21.40 -0.94 2.82
C LEU A 186 -22.00 -1.09 4.23
N LEU A 187 -23.30 -1.39 4.33
CA LEU A 187 -23.92 -1.69 5.61
C LEU A 187 -23.34 -2.96 6.25
N SER A 188 -23.13 -4.04 5.49
CA SER A 188 -22.46 -5.25 5.99
C SER A 188 -21.04 -4.94 6.45
N LEU A 189 -20.25 -4.22 5.63
CA LEU A 189 -18.91 -3.79 6.00
C LEU A 189 -18.91 -2.96 7.28
N SER A 190 -19.90 -2.11 7.51
CA SER A 190 -19.98 -1.33 8.76
C SER A 190 -20.30 -2.16 10.00
N GLN A 191 -20.91 -3.33 9.83
CA GLN A 191 -21.25 -4.27 10.89
C GLN A 191 -20.05 -5.17 11.21
N ASP A 192 -19.48 -5.78 10.18
CA ASP A 192 -18.41 -6.78 10.29
C ASP A 192 -17.05 -6.12 10.51
N ARG A 193 -16.84 -4.95 9.88
CA ARG A 193 -15.59 -4.17 9.81
C ARG A 193 -14.39 -4.95 9.26
N MET A 194 -13.47 -4.21 8.67
CA MET A 194 -12.17 -4.73 8.29
C MET A 194 -11.18 -4.52 9.45
N GLU A 195 -10.30 -5.49 9.69
CA GLU A 195 -9.21 -5.31 10.65
C GLU A 195 -8.05 -4.56 9.99
N TYR A 196 -7.53 -3.57 10.69
CA TYR A 196 -6.39 -2.76 10.27
C TYR A 196 -5.33 -2.77 11.37
N PHE A 197 -4.17 -3.35 11.11
CA PHE A 197 -3.03 -3.39 12.02
C PHE A 197 -2.06 -2.26 11.68
N LEU A 198 -2.11 -1.19 12.48
CA LEU A 198 -1.23 -0.04 12.40
C LEU A 198 0.04 -0.28 13.23
N VAL A 199 1.15 -0.51 12.54
CA VAL A 199 2.45 -0.90 13.12
C VAL A 199 3.49 0.21 13.02
N GLU A 200 4.55 0.16 13.83
CA GLU A 200 5.43 1.31 14.03
C GLU A 200 6.41 1.54 12.87
N SER A 201 6.68 0.52 12.05
CA SER A 201 7.69 0.61 10.98
C SER A 201 7.50 -0.43 9.88
N GLU A 202 8.19 -0.20 8.75
CA GLU A 202 8.32 -1.18 7.65
C GLU A 202 8.95 -2.50 8.12
N SER A 203 9.85 -2.45 9.10
CA SER A 203 10.45 -3.66 9.67
C SER A 203 9.41 -4.50 10.41
N GLU A 204 8.49 -3.86 11.13
CA GLU A 204 7.41 -4.56 11.82
C GLU A 204 6.39 -5.11 10.80
N VAL A 205 6.04 -4.35 9.76
CA VAL A 205 5.22 -4.87 8.63
C VAL A 205 5.86 -6.14 8.07
N ALA A 206 7.17 -6.11 7.79
CA ALA A 206 7.90 -7.25 7.25
C ALA A 206 7.94 -8.44 8.21
N GLU A 207 8.06 -8.18 9.52
CA GLU A 207 8.00 -9.21 10.54
C GLU A 207 6.63 -9.88 10.62
N LEU A 208 5.53 -9.13 10.47
CA LEU A 208 4.17 -9.67 10.51
C LEU A 208 3.82 -10.46 9.25
N LEU A 209 4.26 -9.99 8.08
CA LEU A 209 3.95 -10.60 6.78
C LEU A 209 4.92 -11.72 6.40
N GLY A 210 6.16 -11.66 6.89
CA GLY A 210 7.24 -12.58 6.51
C GLY A 210 8.01 -12.18 5.26
N PHE A 211 7.78 -11.00 4.70
CA PHE A 211 8.52 -10.44 3.57
C PHE A 211 8.59 -8.91 3.64
N PRO A 212 9.63 -8.26 3.08
CA PRO A 212 9.75 -6.80 3.09
C PRO A 212 8.55 -6.12 2.40
N SER A 213 7.85 -5.25 3.13
CA SER A 213 6.80 -4.39 2.57
C SER A 213 6.59 -3.14 3.42
N GLN A 214 6.03 -2.09 2.81
CA GLN A 214 5.59 -0.88 3.52
C GLN A 214 4.15 -1.01 4.07
N GLY A 215 3.40 -1.95 3.52
CA GLY A 215 2.02 -2.25 3.86
C GLY A 215 1.51 -3.37 2.96
N ALA A 216 0.51 -4.13 3.41
CA ALA A 216 -0.15 -5.11 2.58
C ALA A 216 -1.60 -5.32 3.00
N TYR A 217 -2.47 -5.45 2.00
CA TYR A 217 -3.72 -6.18 2.12
C TYR A 217 -3.44 -7.69 2.11
N TYR A 218 -3.63 -8.34 3.25
CA TYR A 218 -3.43 -9.77 3.42
C TYR A 218 -4.69 -10.53 3.00
N THR A 219 -4.67 -10.96 1.74
CA THR A 219 -5.76 -11.62 1.01
C THR A 219 -6.44 -12.79 1.74
N PRO A 220 -5.73 -13.69 2.44
CA PRO A 220 -6.38 -14.86 3.06
C PRO A 220 -7.47 -14.52 4.09
N CYS A 221 -7.36 -13.38 4.77
CA CYS A 221 -8.33 -13.02 5.81
C CYS A 221 -8.81 -11.57 5.78
N ASP A 222 -8.58 -10.89 4.66
CA ASP A 222 -9.02 -9.53 4.41
C ASP A 222 -8.63 -8.54 5.52
N VAL A 223 -7.34 -8.47 5.83
CA VAL A 223 -6.79 -7.51 6.81
C VAL A 223 -5.76 -6.60 6.17
N ILE A 224 -5.62 -5.37 6.67
CA ILE A 224 -4.54 -4.47 6.26
C ILE A 224 -3.50 -4.46 7.36
N ILE A 225 -2.24 -4.64 7.00
CA ILE A 225 -1.09 -4.45 7.89
C ILE A 225 -0.25 -3.34 7.28
N SER A 226 -0.12 -2.20 7.96
CA SER A 226 0.61 -1.04 7.44
C SER A 226 1.16 -0.18 8.57
N HIS A 227 2.24 0.56 8.29
CA HIS A 227 2.70 1.62 9.18
C HIS A 227 2.08 2.98 8.89
N ARG A 228 1.30 3.08 7.80
CA ARG A 228 0.59 4.29 7.40
C ARG A 228 -0.86 4.24 7.86
N LEU A 229 -1.46 5.41 8.09
CA LEU A 229 -2.91 5.55 8.29
C LEU A 229 -3.39 6.87 7.66
N PRO A 230 -4.29 6.82 6.67
CA PRO A 230 -4.70 5.64 5.90
C PRO A 230 -3.59 5.14 4.96
N ASP A 231 -3.52 3.82 4.74
CA ASP A 231 -2.83 3.25 3.59
C ASP A 231 -3.81 3.12 2.42
N TYR A 232 -3.99 4.23 1.69
CA TYR A 232 -4.96 4.32 0.60
C TYR A 232 -4.77 3.26 -0.49
N HIS A 233 -3.53 2.79 -0.72
CA HIS A 233 -3.26 1.74 -1.70
C HIS A 233 -3.89 0.42 -1.25
N GLU A 234 -3.61 -0.01 -0.03
CA GLU A 234 -4.13 -1.29 0.48
C GLU A 234 -5.64 -1.23 0.73
N VAL A 235 -6.18 -0.08 1.14
CA VAL A 235 -7.63 0.14 1.26
C VAL A 235 -8.32 0.08 -0.10
N ALA A 236 -7.74 0.67 -1.15
CA ALA A 236 -8.30 0.58 -2.50
C ALA A 236 -8.25 -0.87 -3.04
N MET A 237 -7.17 -1.61 -2.78
CA MET A 237 -7.08 -3.03 -3.12
C MET A 237 -8.21 -3.83 -2.47
N PHE A 238 -8.40 -3.66 -1.16
CA PHE A 238 -9.50 -4.28 -0.43
C PHE A 238 -10.86 -3.92 -1.05
N MET A 239 -11.12 -2.64 -1.29
CA MET A 239 -12.42 -2.19 -1.80
C MET A 239 -12.73 -2.72 -3.20
N ILE A 240 -11.72 -2.92 -4.05
CA ILE A 240 -11.89 -3.59 -5.34
C ILE A 240 -12.36 -5.03 -5.11
N ASN A 241 -11.65 -5.81 -4.30
CA ASN A 241 -12.00 -7.21 -4.03
C ASN A 241 -13.37 -7.33 -3.35
N TYR A 242 -13.66 -6.48 -2.37
CA TYR A 242 -14.94 -6.45 -1.66
C TYR A 242 -16.11 -6.09 -2.59
N THR A 243 -15.88 -5.18 -3.54
CA THR A 243 -16.90 -4.82 -4.51
C THR A 243 -17.17 -5.96 -5.49
N GLN A 244 -16.13 -6.69 -5.92
CA GLN A 244 -16.27 -7.83 -6.82
C GLN A 244 -16.87 -9.08 -6.16
N GLU A 245 -16.58 -9.33 -4.87
CA GLU A 245 -16.97 -10.53 -4.08
C GLU A 245 -16.44 -11.87 -4.60
N ASP A 246 -16.48 -12.12 -5.92
CA ASP A 246 -16.04 -13.34 -6.58
C ASP A 246 -15.09 -13.01 -7.73
N LEU A 247 -13.79 -13.26 -7.50
CA LEU A 247 -12.70 -12.95 -8.42
C LEU A 247 -11.70 -14.10 -8.48
N GLY A 248 -10.85 -14.13 -9.50
CA GLY A 248 -9.69 -15.02 -9.48
C GLY A 248 -8.69 -14.60 -8.40
N LEU A 249 -7.95 -15.57 -7.85
CA LEU A 249 -6.92 -15.32 -6.84
C LEU A 249 -5.79 -14.45 -7.39
N TYR A 250 -5.40 -14.68 -8.64
CA TYR A 250 -4.39 -13.91 -9.34
C TYR A 250 -5.05 -13.07 -10.43
N THR A 251 -4.51 -11.89 -10.67
CA THR A 251 -4.98 -10.98 -11.71
C THR A 251 -3.79 -10.33 -12.39
N GLU A 252 -3.87 -10.04 -13.69
CA GLU A 252 -2.81 -9.33 -14.40
C GLU A 252 -2.43 -8.03 -13.66
N PRO A 253 -1.15 -7.82 -13.31
CA PRO A 253 -0.78 -6.73 -12.41
C PRO A 253 -1.14 -5.35 -12.95
N PHE A 254 -1.13 -5.13 -14.28
CA PHE A 254 -1.40 -3.81 -14.84
C PHE A 254 -2.82 -3.31 -14.53
N ILE A 255 -3.83 -4.20 -14.58
CA ILE A 255 -5.22 -3.77 -14.36
C ILE A 255 -5.48 -3.56 -12.87
N THR A 256 -5.03 -4.48 -12.02
CA THR A 256 -5.25 -4.39 -10.57
C THR A 256 -4.42 -3.28 -9.95
N ARG A 257 -3.09 -3.25 -10.18
CA ARG A 257 -2.22 -2.21 -9.63
C ARG A 257 -2.52 -0.84 -10.24
N GLY A 258 -2.87 -0.79 -11.52
CA GLY A 258 -3.32 0.44 -12.18
C GLY A 258 -4.58 1.03 -11.54
N LEU A 259 -5.60 0.21 -11.28
CA LEU A 259 -6.83 0.65 -10.58
C LEU A 259 -6.55 1.12 -9.16
N VAL A 260 -5.73 0.37 -8.41
CA VAL A 260 -5.38 0.75 -7.04
C VAL A 260 -4.63 2.08 -7.02
N CYS A 261 -3.64 2.27 -7.90
CA CYS A 261 -2.90 3.52 -7.98
C CYS A 261 -3.76 4.69 -8.47
N TYR A 262 -4.67 4.44 -9.42
CA TYR A 262 -5.64 5.45 -9.88
C TYR A 262 -6.47 6.01 -8.70
N LEU A 263 -6.84 5.17 -7.73
CA LEU A 263 -7.66 5.56 -6.59
C LEU A 263 -6.87 6.10 -5.40
N GLY A 264 -5.84 5.37 -4.98
CA GLY A 264 -5.15 5.60 -3.71
C GLY A 264 -3.67 5.99 -3.85
N GLY A 265 -3.13 5.99 -5.07
CA GLY A 265 -1.70 6.18 -5.30
C GLY A 265 -0.86 5.01 -4.78
N ARG A 266 0.37 5.27 -4.33
CA ARG A 266 1.31 4.26 -3.82
C ARG A 266 2.41 4.90 -2.98
N PHE A 267 2.93 4.18 -1.97
CA PHE A 267 4.11 4.59 -1.20
C PHE A 267 4.04 5.98 -0.56
N GLY A 268 2.85 6.36 -0.08
CA GLY A 268 2.64 7.71 0.45
C GLY A 268 2.67 8.78 -0.65
N GLN A 269 2.48 8.41 -1.92
CA GLN A 269 2.31 9.35 -3.03
C GLN A 269 0.87 9.23 -3.54
N THR A 270 0.23 10.36 -3.81
CA THR A 270 -1.13 10.38 -4.38
C THR A 270 -1.12 9.94 -5.85
N SER A 271 -2.32 9.65 -6.38
CA SER A 271 -2.54 9.32 -7.80
C SER A 271 -1.94 10.37 -8.75
N ASP A 272 -1.99 11.65 -8.41
CA ASP A 272 -1.44 12.73 -9.23
C ASP A 272 0.09 12.71 -9.32
N VAL A 273 0.76 12.33 -8.24
CA VAL A 273 2.22 12.17 -8.24
C VAL A 273 2.61 10.97 -9.09
N MET A 274 1.86 9.88 -8.98
CA MET A 274 2.03 8.71 -9.86
C MET A 274 1.78 9.08 -11.34
N TRP A 275 0.80 9.92 -11.63
CA TRP A 275 0.53 10.43 -12.98
C TRP A 275 1.73 11.16 -13.58
N GLN A 276 2.42 11.99 -12.79
CA GLN A 276 3.64 12.67 -13.21
C GLN A 276 4.73 11.67 -13.61
N ILE A 277 4.91 10.59 -12.83
CA ILE A 277 5.90 9.56 -13.14
C ILE A 277 5.52 8.83 -14.44
N ALA A 278 4.22 8.56 -14.66
CA ALA A 278 3.74 7.99 -15.92
C ALA A 278 4.06 8.89 -17.12
N ASN A 279 3.85 10.20 -16.97
CA ASN A 279 4.23 11.19 -17.98
C ASN A 279 5.72 11.15 -18.28
N PHE A 280 6.56 11.23 -17.24
CA PHE A 280 8.00 11.19 -17.39
C PHE A 280 8.46 9.92 -18.13
N THR A 281 7.91 8.78 -17.74
CA THR A 281 8.25 7.46 -18.31
C THR A 281 7.94 7.38 -19.79
N LEU A 282 6.72 7.80 -20.19
CA LEU A 282 6.27 7.74 -21.58
C LEU A 282 6.88 8.84 -22.45
N ALA A 283 7.06 10.05 -21.93
CA ALA A 283 7.63 11.17 -22.67
C ALA A 283 9.11 10.97 -23.01
N ASN A 284 9.83 10.22 -22.19
CA ASN A 284 11.25 9.92 -22.39
C ASN A 284 11.50 8.51 -22.94
N ASP A 285 10.44 7.80 -23.35
CA ASP A 285 10.50 6.42 -23.86
C ASP A 285 11.36 5.47 -22.99
N ILE A 286 11.26 5.62 -21.66
CA ILE A 286 11.95 4.75 -20.69
C ILE A 286 11.36 3.33 -20.78
N PHE A 287 10.03 3.24 -20.89
CA PHE A 287 9.26 2.03 -21.08
C PHE A 287 8.02 2.31 -21.94
N ALA A 288 7.57 1.30 -22.68
CA ALA A 288 6.33 1.30 -23.43
C ALA A 288 5.18 0.70 -22.60
N LEU A 289 3.94 0.93 -23.04
CA LEU A 289 2.77 0.27 -22.41
C LEU A 289 2.78 -1.25 -22.62
N ASP A 290 3.35 -1.72 -23.72
CA ASP A 290 3.49 -3.15 -24.00
C ASP A 290 4.31 -3.88 -22.93
N ASP A 291 5.26 -3.19 -22.30
CA ASP A 291 6.19 -3.77 -21.33
C ASP A 291 5.50 -4.16 -20.02
N ILE A 292 4.28 -3.66 -19.74
CA ILE A 292 3.54 -3.95 -18.51
C ILE A 292 2.34 -4.89 -18.71
N LEU A 293 2.02 -5.29 -19.95
CA LEU A 293 0.74 -5.95 -20.24
C LEU A 293 0.62 -7.38 -19.69
N THR A 294 1.74 -8.05 -19.41
CA THR A 294 1.77 -9.43 -18.88
C THR A 294 2.43 -9.45 -17.51
N PHE A 295 2.19 -10.51 -16.75
CA PHE A 295 2.80 -10.72 -15.44
C PHE A 295 4.34 -10.58 -15.48
N ASP A 296 5.00 -11.26 -16.42
CA ASP A 296 6.46 -11.20 -16.61
C ASP A 296 6.91 -9.85 -17.16
N GLY A 297 6.13 -9.22 -18.05
CA GLY A 297 6.40 -7.85 -18.48
C GLY A 297 6.49 -6.91 -17.27
N PHE A 298 5.45 -6.94 -16.43
CA PHE A 298 5.32 -6.07 -15.28
C PHE A 298 6.42 -6.31 -14.22
N HIS A 299 6.70 -7.57 -13.89
CA HIS A 299 7.62 -7.93 -12.79
C HIS A 299 9.08 -8.15 -13.22
N GLN A 300 9.35 -8.46 -14.49
CA GLN A 300 10.71 -8.77 -14.97
C GLN A 300 11.20 -7.76 -16.01
N THR A 301 10.37 -7.39 -16.99
CA THR A 301 10.79 -6.47 -18.07
C THR A 301 10.93 -5.05 -17.53
N VAL A 302 9.88 -4.54 -16.88
CA VAL A 302 9.97 -3.27 -16.16
C VAL A 302 10.68 -3.49 -14.82
N GLY A 303 10.20 -4.44 -14.02
CA GLY A 303 10.80 -4.90 -12.76
C GLY A 303 10.85 -3.88 -11.62
N ASN A 304 10.82 -2.59 -11.93
CA ASN A 304 10.73 -1.51 -10.99
C ASN A 304 9.30 -0.99 -10.90
N ILE A 305 8.71 -1.19 -9.72
CA ILE A 305 7.36 -0.78 -9.37
C ILE A 305 7.15 0.74 -9.41
N ASP A 306 8.22 1.54 -9.29
CA ASP A 306 8.15 3.00 -9.47
C ASP A 306 7.81 3.39 -10.90
N PHE A 307 7.95 2.49 -11.88
CA PHE A 307 7.58 2.71 -13.28
C PHE A 307 6.35 1.91 -13.70
N SER A 308 6.26 0.62 -13.33
CA SER A 308 5.16 -0.22 -13.80
C SER A 308 3.80 0.21 -13.23
N PHE A 309 3.75 0.69 -11.98
CA PHE A 309 2.51 1.14 -11.33
C PHE A 309 1.97 2.45 -11.97
N PRO A 310 2.78 3.52 -12.15
CA PRO A 310 2.36 4.70 -12.90
C PRO A 310 1.87 4.44 -14.33
N LEU A 311 2.61 3.63 -15.10
CA LEU A 311 2.18 3.29 -16.47
C LEU A 311 0.83 2.60 -16.48
N SER A 312 0.64 1.67 -15.54
CA SER A 312 -0.62 0.96 -15.35
C SER A 312 -1.76 1.88 -14.97
N LEU A 313 -1.52 2.85 -14.10
CA LEU A 313 -2.49 3.91 -13.75
C LEU A 313 -2.92 4.68 -15.01
N GLY A 314 -1.97 5.09 -15.85
CA GLY A 314 -2.25 5.81 -17.10
C GLY A 314 -3.13 5.01 -18.07
N LEU A 315 -2.81 3.72 -18.24
CA LEU A 315 -3.61 2.80 -19.05
C LEU A 315 -5.02 2.62 -18.47
N VAL A 316 -5.13 2.27 -17.19
CA VAL A 316 -6.42 2.05 -16.52
C VAL A 316 -7.30 3.29 -16.52
N SER A 317 -6.72 4.47 -16.28
CA SER A 317 -7.46 5.74 -16.38
C SER A 317 -8.08 5.93 -17.77
N THR A 318 -7.40 5.49 -18.83
CA THR A 318 -7.93 5.53 -20.19
C THR A 318 -9.00 4.47 -20.43
N LEU A 319 -8.87 3.28 -19.84
CA LEU A 319 -9.91 2.23 -19.88
C LEU A 319 -11.19 2.69 -19.18
N ILE A 320 -11.08 3.41 -18.05
CA ILE A 320 -12.22 3.99 -17.34
C ILE A 320 -12.94 5.01 -18.23
N ASP A 321 -12.23 5.91 -18.89
CA ASP A 321 -12.86 6.88 -19.81
C ASP A 321 -13.59 6.20 -20.97
N LYS A 322 -13.03 5.09 -21.48
CA LYS A 322 -13.55 4.37 -22.66
C LYS A 322 -14.72 3.46 -22.35
N THR A 323 -14.66 2.76 -21.22
CA THR A 323 -15.57 1.64 -20.91
C THR A 323 -16.43 1.91 -19.67
N GLY A 324 -16.18 3.02 -18.99
CA GLY A 324 -16.70 3.28 -17.65
C GLY A 324 -16.07 2.35 -16.62
N VAL A 325 -16.37 2.64 -15.35
CA VAL A 325 -15.86 1.85 -14.22
C VAL A 325 -16.31 0.38 -14.29
N ASN A 326 -17.59 0.13 -14.60
CA ASN A 326 -18.11 -1.23 -14.75
C ASN A 326 -17.45 -2.01 -15.90
N GLY A 327 -17.17 -1.35 -17.03
CA GLY A 327 -16.45 -1.97 -18.13
C GLY A 327 -15.01 -2.31 -17.76
N THR A 328 -14.36 -1.45 -16.99
CA THR A 328 -13.00 -1.69 -16.49
C THR A 328 -12.95 -2.82 -15.47
N LEU A 329 -13.95 -2.94 -14.59
CA LEU A 329 -14.10 -4.09 -13.68
C LEU A 329 -14.38 -5.40 -14.44
N ALA A 330 -15.10 -5.35 -15.56
CA ALA A 330 -15.28 -6.51 -16.41
C ALA A 330 -13.95 -6.94 -17.07
N ILE A 331 -13.12 -5.98 -17.51
CA ILE A 331 -11.77 -6.24 -18.01
C ILE A 331 -10.89 -6.86 -16.91
N LEU A 332 -10.95 -6.32 -15.68
CA LEU A 332 -10.25 -6.91 -14.53
C LEU A 332 -10.62 -8.38 -14.34
N ASN A 333 -11.91 -8.72 -14.43
CA ASN A 333 -12.37 -10.10 -14.32
C ASN A 333 -11.88 -11.01 -15.45
N ASP A 334 -11.82 -10.51 -16.70
CA ASP A 334 -11.29 -11.28 -17.83
C ASP A 334 -9.80 -11.63 -17.61
N PHE A 335 -9.07 -10.77 -16.90
CA PHE A 335 -7.67 -10.99 -16.55
C PHE A 335 -7.46 -11.54 -15.14
N SER A 336 -8.49 -12.16 -14.55
CA SER A 336 -8.47 -12.69 -13.19
C SER A 336 -8.76 -14.20 -13.17
N GLY A 337 -7.85 -14.99 -12.62
CA GLY A 337 -7.94 -16.45 -12.58
C GLY A 337 -6.87 -17.12 -11.70
N SER A 338 -6.49 -18.34 -12.06
CA SER A 338 -5.38 -19.06 -11.43
C SER A 338 -4.03 -18.54 -11.92
N ILE A 339 -2.95 -18.79 -11.17
CA ILE A 339 -1.59 -18.41 -11.60
C ILE A 339 -1.21 -19.05 -12.94
N ALA A 340 -1.66 -20.29 -13.19
CA ALA A 340 -1.45 -20.98 -14.46
C ALA A 340 -2.14 -20.25 -15.62
N TYR A 341 -3.36 -19.73 -15.42
CA TYR A 341 -4.03 -18.93 -16.44
C TYR A 341 -3.28 -17.62 -16.70
N ILE A 342 -2.93 -16.87 -15.65
CA ILE A 342 -2.21 -15.60 -15.79
C ILE A 342 -0.88 -15.80 -16.53
N ASN A 343 -0.11 -16.81 -16.17
CA ASN A 343 1.18 -17.10 -16.84
C ASN A 343 1.06 -17.56 -18.29
N THR A 344 -0.16 -17.87 -18.79
CA THR A 344 -0.38 -18.20 -20.21
C THR A 344 -0.70 -16.98 -21.07
N LEU A 345 -1.03 -15.84 -20.46
CA LEU A 345 -1.43 -14.65 -21.20
C LEU A 345 -0.22 -14.02 -21.89
N SER A 346 -0.29 -13.92 -23.22
CA SER A 346 0.68 -13.17 -24.01
C SER A 346 0.23 -11.71 -24.17
N THR A 347 1.18 -10.84 -24.53
CA THR A 347 0.88 -9.45 -24.92
C THR A 347 -0.19 -9.38 -26.01
N ALA A 348 -0.21 -10.33 -26.96
CA ALA A 348 -1.21 -10.36 -28.02
C ALA A 348 -2.61 -10.71 -27.50
N ASP A 349 -2.71 -11.64 -26.53
CA ASP A 349 -3.98 -12.01 -25.90
C ASP A 349 -4.57 -10.82 -25.13
N VAL A 350 -3.72 -10.15 -24.34
CA VAL A 350 -4.11 -8.97 -23.55
C VAL A 350 -4.60 -7.85 -24.46
N LYS A 351 -3.84 -7.52 -25.53
CA LYS A 351 -4.25 -6.53 -26.52
C LYS A 351 -5.60 -6.90 -27.15
N SER A 352 -5.78 -8.13 -27.59
CA SER A 352 -7.02 -8.56 -28.25
C SER A 352 -8.26 -8.37 -27.35
N VAL A 353 -8.14 -8.68 -26.06
CA VAL A 353 -9.22 -8.43 -25.09
C VAL A 353 -9.49 -6.94 -24.93
N LEU A 354 -8.45 -6.13 -24.72
CA LEU A 354 -8.58 -4.68 -24.57
C LEU A 354 -9.20 -4.02 -25.81
N GLU A 355 -8.77 -4.43 -27.01
CA GLU A 355 -9.30 -3.92 -28.26
C GLU A 355 -10.79 -4.23 -28.43
N THR A 356 -11.17 -5.46 -28.09
CA THR A 356 -12.57 -5.91 -28.12
C THR A 356 -13.43 -5.12 -27.13
N LYS A 357 -12.96 -4.95 -25.89
CA LYS A 357 -13.72 -4.30 -24.81
C LYS A 357 -13.84 -2.79 -24.98
N THR A 358 -12.84 -2.17 -25.62
CA THR A 358 -12.83 -0.72 -25.89
C THR A 358 -13.33 -0.35 -27.28
N ASN A 359 -13.54 -1.33 -28.17
CA ASN A 359 -13.84 -1.14 -29.58
C ASN A 359 -12.85 -0.15 -30.25
N SER A 360 -11.57 -0.31 -29.95
CA SER A 360 -10.45 0.50 -30.46
C SER A 360 -9.26 -0.43 -30.71
N ASN A 361 -8.46 -0.22 -31.75
CA ASN A 361 -7.20 -0.99 -31.89
C ASN A 361 -6.17 -0.52 -30.85
N TRP A 362 -5.14 -1.32 -30.61
CA TRP A 362 -4.12 -1.06 -29.59
C TRP A 362 -3.38 0.26 -29.82
N ASP A 363 -3.00 0.56 -31.06
CA ASP A 363 -2.28 1.79 -31.39
C ASP A 363 -3.10 3.05 -31.03
N ASP A 364 -4.42 3.00 -31.24
CA ASP A 364 -5.34 4.08 -30.84
C ASP A 364 -5.47 4.19 -29.32
N ILE A 365 -5.47 3.06 -28.59
CA ILE A 365 -5.47 3.04 -27.12
C ILE A 365 -4.18 3.64 -26.59
N GLU A 366 -3.01 3.18 -27.07
CA GLU A 366 -1.71 3.70 -26.64
C GLU A 366 -1.58 5.19 -26.93
N LYS A 367 -1.94 5.61 -28.15
CA LYS A 367 -1.93 7.03 -28.52
C LYS A 367 -2.83 7.85 -27.61
N LEU A 368 -4.01 7.32 -27.25
CA LEU A 368 -4.91 8.00 -26.33
C LEU A 368 -4.28 8.15 -24.93
N VAL A 369 -3.69 7.08 -24.38
CA VAL A 369 -2.99 7.12 -23.09
C VAL A 369 -1.90 8.21 -23.10
N ARG A 370 -1.01 8.17 -24.10
CA ARG A 370 0.06 9.17 -24.25
C ARG A 370 -0.48 10.58 -24.38
N SER A 371 -1.53 10.78 -25.19
CA SER A 371 -2.13 12.10 -25.39
C SER A 371 -2.81 12.62 -24.11
N LYS A 372 -3.48 11.76 -23.35
CA LYS A 372 -4.16 12.12 -22.10
C LYS A 372 -3.15 12.56 -21.04
N ILE A 373 -2.08 11.80 -20.87
CA ILE A 373 -1.02 12.09 -19.91
C ILE A 373 -0.27 13.37 -20.30
N ALA A 374 0.09 13.54 -21.57
CA ALA A 374 0.78 14.73 -22.06
C ALA A 374 -0.08 16.01 -22.06
N ALA A 375 -1.41 15.89 -22.15
CA ALA A 375 -2.31 17.04 -22.10
C ALA A 375 -2.35 17.70 -20.72
N ASP A 376 -2.17 16.90 -19.66
CA ASP A 376 -2.14 17.37 -18.29
C ASP A 376 -1.10 16.59 -17.46
N PRO A 377 0.21 16.87 -17.64
CA PRO A 377 1.28 16.10 -16.99
C PRO A 377 1.36 16.33 -15.48
N PHE A 378 0.68 17.37 -14.99
CA PHE A 378 0.69 17.79 -13.59
C PHE A 378 -0.71 18.31 -13.20
N PRO A 379 -1.71 17.43 -12.97
CA PRO A 379 -3.13 17.81 -12.86
C PRO A 379 -3.43 18.83 -11.76
N ASN A 380 -2.72 18.73 -10.63
CA ASN A 380 -2.99 19.55 -9.46
C ASN A 380 -1.86 20.52 -9.08
N LEU A 381 -0.79 20.59 -9.87
CA LEU A 381 0.32 21.52 -9.65
C LEU A 381 0.89 21.97 -11.00
N LYS A 382 0.99 23.27 -11.25
CA LYS A 382 1.56 23.80 -12.50
C LYS A 382 2.82 24.60 -12.19
N PRO A 383 3.99 24.25 -12.78
CA PRO A 383 5.15 25.13 -12.75
C PRO A 383 4.90 26.37 -13.64
N GLY A 384 5.60 27.47 -13.39
CA GLY A 384 5.56 28.65 -14.26
C GLY A 384 4.91 29.88 -13.65
N THR A 385 4.85 30.97 -14.44
CA THR A 385 4.45 32.31 -13.98
C THR A 385 3.17 32.28 -13.14
N ALA A 386 3.34 32.55 -11.85
CA ALA A 386 2.24 32.81 -10.94
C ALA A 386 1.61 34.15 -11.31
N SER A 387 0.30 34.14 -11.53
CA SER A 387 -0.42 35.38 -11.78
C SER A 387 -0.44 36.23 -10.51
N ASP A 388 -0.17 37.53 -10.64
CA ASP A 388 -0.42 38.50 -9.57
C ASP A 388 -1.93 38.86 -9.49
N SER A 389 -2.79 38.25 -10.33
CA SER A 389 -4.26 38.33 -10.20
C SER A 389 -4.79 37.49 -9.03
N GLY A 390 -5.99 37.84 -8.57
CA GLY A 390 -6.68 37.12 -7.50
C GLY A 390 -6.61 37.79 -6.13
N LEU A 391 -7.21 37.13 -5.14
CA LEU A 391 -7.22 37.58 -3.75
C LEU A 391 -5.89 37.21 -3.08
N VAL A 392 -5.16 38.16 -2.52
CA VAL A 392 -3.97 37.86 -1.70
C VAL A 392 -4.42 37.12 -0.44
N VAL A 393 -3.97 35.87 -0.28
CA VAL A 393 -4.28 35.03 0.89
C VAL A 393 -3.09 34.86 1.82
N PHE A 394 -1.87 35.10 1.34
CA PHE A 394 -0.66 35.11 2.15
C PHE A 394 0.43 35.96 1.51
N GLU A 395 1.16 36.71 2.32
CA GLU A 395 2.33 37.48 1.89
C GLU A 395 3.32 37.56 3.04
N SER A 396 4.57 37.19 2.77
CA SER A 396 5.63 37.14 3.79
C SER A 396 7.01 37.19 3.13
N GLY A 397 8.07 37.18 3.93
CA GLY A 397 9.44 37.13 3.43
C GLY A 397 10.43 36.60 4.46
N THR A 398 11.56 36.14 3.95
CA THR A 398 12.72 35.69 4.73
C THR A 398 13.80 36.76 4.70
N SER A 399 15.06 36.38 4.96
CA SER A 399 16.22 37.25 4.70
C SER A 399 16.66 37.24 3.22
N THR A 400 16.18 36.29 2.41
CA THR A 400 16.67 36.04 1.06
C THR A 400 15.63 36.24 -0.04
N PHE A 401 14.34 36.10 0.26
CA PHE A 401 13.25 36.26 -0.70
C PHE A 401 11.95 36.72 -0.05
N ASN A 402 11.01 37.18 -0.87
CA ASN A 402 9.61 37.32 -0.48
C ASN A 402 8.72 36.30 -1.22
N ILE A 403 7.56 36.02 -0.64
CA ILE A 403 6.54 35.17 -1.23
C ILE A 403 5.21 35.91 -1.20
N ARG A 404 4.48 35.81 -2.30
CA ARG A 404 3.10 36.27 -2.40
C ARG A 404 2.26 35.13 -2.93
N VAL A 405 1.16 34.84 -2.25
CA VAL A 405 0.20 33.80 -2.64
C VAL A 405 -1.15 34.45 -2.89
N THR A 406 -1.66 34.27 -4.11
CA THR A 406 -3.01 34.71 -4.50
C THR A 406 -3.91 33.51 -4.76
N LEU A 407 -5.18 33.62 -4.40
CA LEU A 407 -6.24 32.70 -4.79
C LEU A 407 -6.97 33.29 -5.99
N ASP A 408 -6.92 32.59 -7.13
CA ASP A 408 -7.62 32.93 -8.37
C ASP A 408 -8.39 31.71 -8.86
N ASP A 409 -9.71 31.81 -8.91
CA ASP A 409 -10.64 30.69 -9.02
C ASP A 409 -10.33 29.56 -8.01
N GLU A 410 -9.88 28.40 -8.48
CA GLU A 410 -9.55 27.22 -7.68
C GLU A 410 -8.03 27.03 -7.51
N TRP A 411 -7.21 28.06 -7.77
CA TRP A 411 -5.74 27.94 -7.77
C TRP A 411 -5.07 28.89 -6.79
N TYR A 412 -4.19 28.34 -5.96
CA TYR A 412 -3.21 29.12 -5.22
C TYR A 412 -2.00 29.38 -6.11
N ASN A 413 -1.75 30.64 -6.46
CA ASN A 413 -0.60 31.08 -7.26
C ASN A 413 0.50 31.60 -6.35
N PHE A 414 1.69 30.99 -6.43
CA PHE A 414 2.85 31.28 -5.62
C PHE A 414 3.89 32.07 -6.43
N ALA A 415 4.08 33.33 -6.10
CA ALA A 415 5.14 34.17 -6.65
C ALA A 415 6.25 34.36 -5.61
N VAL A 416 7.40 33.71 -5.82
CA VAL A 416 8.57 33.81 -4.94
C VAL A 416 9.64 34.67 -5.63
N ARG A 417 10.02 35.79 -5.01
CA ARG A 417 10.99 36.74 -5.61
C ARG A 417 12.19 36.91 -4.69
N PRO A 418 13.42 36.65 -5.16
CA PRO A 418 14.60 36.87 -4.35
C PRO A 418 14.86 38.38 -4.19
N PHE A 419 15.50 38.77 -3.09
CA PHE A 419 15.91 40.18 -2.90
C PHE A 419 17.12 40.57 -3.75
N SER A 420 17.89 39.59 -4.24
CA SER A 420 19.02 39.78 -5.15
C SER A 420 18.99 38.72 -6.24
N LYS A 421 19.46 39.06 -7.44
CA LYS A 421 19.56 38.12 -8.58
C LYS A 421 20.55 36.98 -8.33
N ASP A 422 21.50 37.17 -7.42
CA ASP A 422 22.53 36.18 -7.10
C ASP A 422 22.07 35.13 -6.08
N VAL A 423 20.84 35.25 -5.57
CA VAL A 423 20.27 34.37 -4.55
C VAL A 423 19.19 33.52 -5.19
N MET A 424 19.36 32.20 -5.18
CA MET A 424 18.31 31.27 -5.58
C MET A 424 17.30 31.15 -4.43
N PRO A 425 16.01 31.47 -4.62
CA PRO A 425 15.03 31.25 -3.59
C PRO A 425 14.88 29.74 -3.34
N GLU A 426 15.04 29.35 -2.08
CA GLU A 426 14.82 27.99 -1.60
C GLU A 426 14.12 28.09 -0.25
N GLY A 427 13.00 27.39 -0.07
CA GLY A 427 12.28 27.50 1.17
C GLY A 427 11.18 26.48 1.38
N VAL A 428 10.59 26.60 2.57
CA VAL A 428 9.42 25.84 2.99
C VAL A 428 8.38 26.79 3.58
N LEU A 429 7.12 26.60 3.16
CA LEU A 429 5.96 27.16 3.81
C LEU A 429 5.24 26.04 4.57
N THR A 430 5.32 26.05 5.90
CA THR A 430 4.60 25.10 6.76
C THR A 430 3.24 25.68 7.18
N LEU A 431 2.21 24.86 7.17
CA LEU A 431 0.83 25.22 7.51
C LEU A 431 0.38 24.43 8.74
N ALA A 432 0.05 25.12 9.83
CA ALA A 432 -0.51 24.53 11.05
C ALA A 432 -1.98 24.98 11.27
N GLY A 433 -2.74 24.21 12.05
CA GLY A 433 -4.13 24.57 12.38
C GLY A 433 -4.22 25.89 13.15
N SER A 434 -5.22 26.73 12.83
CA SER A 434 -5.44 28.04 13.49
C SER A 434 -6.03 27.94 14.89
N THR A 435 -6.61 26.80 15.25
CA THR A 435 -7.15 26.53 16.57
C THR A 435 -6.20 25.61 17.33
N GLY A 436 -5.84 26.00 18.56
CA GLY A 436 -4.78 25.39 19.39
C GLY A 436 -5.00 23.95 19.88
N ASN A 437 -5.67 23.10 19.10
CA ASN A 437 -5.60 21.66 19.27
C ASN A 437 -4.27 21.16 18.72
N GLN A 438 -3.19 21.41 19.47
CA GLN A 438 -1.95 20.66 19.26
C GLN A 438 -2.27 19.18 19.41
N MET A 439 -1.97 18.39 18.40
CA MET A 439 -2.02 16.94 18.49
C MET A 439 -0.79 16.52 19.29
N THR A 440 -0.90 16.53 20.60
CA THR A 440 0.26 16.36 21.50
C THR A 440 0.83 14.94 21.48
N SER A 441 0.05 13.95 21.03
CA SER A 441 0.50 12.55 20.94
C SER A 441 1.03 12.16 19.56
N TYR A 442 0.37 12.63 18.49
CA TYR A 442 0.67 12.21 17.11
C TYR A 442 2.05 12.68 16.64
N LYS A 443 2.74 11.83 15.88
CA LYS A 443 4.02 12.13 15.22
C LYS A 443 3.97 11.71 13.77
N SER A 444 4.22 12.65 12.86
CA SER A 444 4.39 12.36 11.44
C SER A 444 5.77 11.79 11.17
N PHE A 445 5.85 10.58 10.59
CA PHE A 445 7.12 10.01 10.14
C PHE A 445 7.67 10.78 8.93
N LEU A 446 6.79 11.28 8.05
CA LEU A 446 7.19 12.08 6.90
C LEU A 446 7.79 13.42 7.32
N TRP A 447 7.29 14.01 8.41
CA TRP A 447 7.93 15.18 9.03
C TRP A 447 9.33 14.83 9.55
N ALA A 448 9.47 13.74 10.30
CA ALA A 448 10.75 13.31 10.86
C ALA A 448 11.80 13.02 9.77
N GLU A 449 11.38 12.50 8.61
CA GLU A 449 12.25 12.30 7.45
C GLU A 449 12.72 13.63 6.85
N GLN A 450 11.82 14.61 6.74
CA GLN A 450 12.09 15.88 6.06
C GLN A 450 12.80 16.91 6.93
N PHE A 451 12.53 16.88 8.24
CA PHE A 451 13.06 17.81 9.23
C PHE A 451 13.58 17.04 10.45
N PRO A 452 14.63 16.21 10.31
CA PRO A 452 15.12 15.35 11.39
C PRO A 452 15.57 16.13 12.63
N GLU A 453 15.98 17.38 12.45
CA GLU A 453 16.44 18.26 13.54
C GLU A 453 15.29 19.03 14.23
N ARG A 454 14.04 18.83 13.81
CA ARG A 454 12.88 19.57 14.33
C ARG A 454 11.84 18.63 14.91
N GLU A 455 11.40 18.94 16.12
CA GLU A 455 10.21 18.31 16.69
C GLU A 455 8.98 18.68 15.88
N TYR A 456 8.12 17.68 15.64
CA TYR A 456 6.83 17.88 14.99
C TYR A 456 5.89 18.66 15.91
N ALA A 457 5.37 19.79 15.43
CA ALA A 457 4.56 20.73 16.19
C ALA A 457 3.12 20.82 15.63
N SER A 458 2.59 19.69 15.15
CA SER A 458 1.25 19.58 14.56
C SER A 458 1.07 20.34 13.23
N GLU A 459 2.15 20.51 12.47
CA GLU A 459 2.06 20.97 11.08
C GLU A 459 1.19 20.01 10.26
N ILE A 460 0.26 20.56 9.49
CA ILE A 460 -0.69 19.81 8.67
C ILE A 460 -0.10 19.60 7.28
N PHE A 461 0.47 20.67 6.70
CA PHE A 461 1.10 20.63 5.39
C PHE A 461 2.46 21.32 5.39
N ALA A 462 3.30 20.98 4.42
CA ALA A 462 4.38 21.83 3.95
C ALA A 462 4.39 21.95 2.43
N ILE A 463 4.75 23.14 1.95
CA ILE A 463 5.05 23.41 0.55
C ILE A 463 6.54 23.72 0.48
N ARG A 464 7.32 22.77 -0.06
CA ARG A 464 8.75 22.96 -0.31
C ARG A 464 8.95 23.38 -1.75
N PHE A 465 9.83 24.34 -1.98
CA PHE A 465 10.12 24.84 -3.32
C PHE A 465 11.58 25.24 -3.43
N ASN A 466 12.13 25.02 -4.62
CA ASN A 466 13.42 25.54 -5.05
C ASN A 466 13.41 25.73 -6.57
N GLY A 467 14.54 26.16 -7.16
CA GLY A 467 14.64 26.39 -8.60
C GLY A 467 14.51 25.13 -9.47
N GLN A 468 14.38 23.94 -8.89
CA GLN A 468 14.35 22.64 -9.57
C GLN A 468 13.13 21.79 -9.23
N GLU A 469 12.50 21.97 -8.08
CA GLU A 469 11.40 21.14 -7.61
C GLU A 469 10.39 21.90 -6.75
N ILE A 470 9.16 21.38 -6.73
CA ILE A 470 8.11 21.77 -5.80
C ILE A 470 7.52 20.49 -5.22
N GLY A 471 7.27 20.46 -3.91
CA GLY A 471 6.56 19.38 -3.26
C GLY A 471 5.53 19.93 -2.27
N VAL A 472 4.32 19.39 -2.30
CA VAL A 472 3.30 19.61 -1.29
C VAL A 472 3.14 18.32 -0.49
N TYR A 473 3.31 18.42 0.82
CA TYR A 473 3.34 17.29 1.74
C TYR A 473 2.24 17.43 2.78
N ASP A 474 1.58 16.33 3.06
CA ASP A 474 0.52 16.17 4.04
C ASP A 474 1.01 15.32 5.20
N TYR A 475 1.18 15.94 6.37
CA TYR A 475 1.75 15.26 7.54
C TYR A 475 0.73 14.53 8.39
N LEU A 476 -0.58 14.79 8.21
CA LEU A 476 -1.60 14.03 8.93
C LEU A 476 -1.72 12.62 8.34
N THR A 477 -1.71 12.52 7.01
CA THR A 477 -1.81 11.23 6.28
C THR A 477 -0.44 10.70 5.84
N ASN A 478 0.63 11.46 6.05
CA ASN A 478 2.00 11.19 5.61
C ASN A 478 2.10 10.91 4.10
N GLN A 479 1.54 11.83 3.30
CA GLN A 479 1.56 11.73 1.83
C GLN A 479 2.26 12.91 1.16
N LEU A 480 3.00 12.63 0.08
CA LEU A 480 3.33 13.59 -0.97
C LEU A 480 2.09 13.72 -1.87
N VAL A 481 1.44 14.88 -1.81
CA VAL A 481 0.13 15.10 -2.47
C VAL A 481 0.27 15.78 -3.84
N ALA A 482 1.34 16.52 -4.05
CA ALA A 482 1.70 17.06 -5.35
C ALA A 482 3.20 17.23 -5.47
N LYS A 483 3.76 16.95 -6.64
CA LYS A 483 5.19 17.08 -6.91
C LYS A 483 5.40 17.69 -8.30
N TYR A 484 6.49 18.42 -8.42
CA TYR A 484 7.09 18.80 -9.68
C TYR A 484 8.60 18.67 -9.56
N VAL A 485 9.24 18.16 -10.60
CA VAL A 485 10.69 18.07 -10.73
C VAL A 485 11.04 18.51 -12.15
N SER A 486 11.81 19.58 -12.27
CA SER A 486 12.19 20.19 -13.55
C SER A 486 12.94 19.22 -14.47
N SER A 487 13.71 18.27 -13.93
CA SER A 487 14.36 17.23 -14.75
C SER A 487 13.37 16.29 -15.45
N PHE A 488 12.09 16.31 -15.07
CA PHE A 488 11.03 15.54 -15.72
C PHE A 488 10.25 16.37 -16.76
N ASP A 489 10.63 17.63 -16.99
CA ASP A 489 9.95 18.57 -17.86
C ASP A 489 10.95 19.41 -18.68
N GLU A 490 11.06 19.13 -19.98
CA GLU A 490 11.99 19.83 -20.88
C GLU A 490 11.70 21.33 -21.01
N ASN A 491 10.48 21.78 -20.69
CA ASN A 491 10.03 23.16 -20.86
C ASN A 491 9.78 23.88 -19.52
N SER A 492 10.62 23.61 -18.50
CA SER A 492 10.42 24.13 -17.16
C SER A 492 10.36 25.66 -17.10
N ALA A 493 9.17 26.20 -16.92
CA ALA A 493 8.93 27.62 -16.63
C ALA A 493 9.08 27.96 -15.13
N LEU A 494 9.48 26.99 -14.30
CA LEU A 494 9.51 27.14 -12.84
C LEU A 494 10.35 28.33 -12.38
N LEU A 495 11.51 28.50 -13.01
CA LEU A 495 12.48 29.53 -12.66
C LEU A 495 12.67 30.50 -13.84
N GLU A 496 12.19 31.74 -13.67
CA GLU A 496 12.31 32.80 -14.67
C GLU A 496 12.90 34.06 -14.02
N ASP A 497 14.00 34.58 -14.57
CA ASP A 497 14.72 35.75 -14.02
C ASP A 497 15.05 35.64 -12.51
N GLY A 498 15.35 34.42 -12.04
CA GLY A 498 15.64 34.12 -10.63
C GLY A 498 14.39 34.04 -9.74
N ARG A 499 13.19 34.16 -10.30
CA ARG A 499 11.91 34.04 -9.57
C ARG A 499 11.35 32.64 -9.72
N ILE A 500 10.80 32.11 -8.65
CA ILE A 500 10.03 30.86 -8.70
C ILE A 500 8.55 31.19 -8.82
N GLY A 501 7.91 30.63 -9.84
CA GLY A 501 6.47 30.70 -10.06
C GLY A 501 5.88 29.31 -10.11
N PHE A 502 4.76 29.11 -9.39
CA PHE A 502 3.93 27.92 -9.57
C PHE A 502 2.51 28.16 -9.05
N ARG A 503 1.63 27.20 -9.32
CA ARG A 503 0.31 27.15 -8.69
C ARG A 503 -0.11 25.73 -8.39
N PHE A 504 -0.96 25.54 -7.39
CA PHE A 504 -1.61 24.25 -7.13
C PHE A 504 -3.09 24.45 -6.77
N ARG A 505 -3.90 23.41 -6.98
CA ARG A 505 -5.35 23.52 -6.75
C ARG A 505 -5.69 23.69 -5.29
N GLU A 506 -6.71 24.50 -5.00
CA GLU A 506 -7.23 24.72 -3.66
C GLU A 506 -7.61 23.40 -2.97
N SER A 507 -8.17 22.47 -3.74
CA SER A 507 -8.61 21.14 -3.27
C SER A 507 -7.50 20.24 -2.72
N ILE A 508 -6.21 20.57 -2.93
CA ILE A 508 -5.10 19.86 -2.29
C ILE A 508 -5.08 20.13 -0.78
N LEU A 509 -5.47 21.34 -0.37
CA LEU A 509 -5.55 21.69 1.05
C LEU A 509 -6.92 21.32 1.61
N ARG A 510 -6.97 21.06 2.91
CA ARG A 510 -8.21 20.72 3.63
C ARG A 510 -9.10 21.93 3.90
N ASP A 511 -8.49 23.10 3.98
CA ASP A 511 -9.16 24.37 4.19
C ASP A 511 -8.46 25.47 3.38
N ARG A 512 -9.01 26.67 3.41
CA ARG A 512 -8.41 27.82 2.75
C ARG A 512 -7.06 28.18 3.37
N LEU A 513 -6.09 28.56 2.54
CA LEU A 513 -4.73 28.87 2.99
C LEU A 513 -4.69 29.97 4.07
N ASP A 514 -5.59 30.96 3.97
CA ASP A 514 -5.75 32.06 4.92
C ASP A 514 -6.31 31.64 6.30
N ARG A 515 -6.70 30.37 6.47
CA ARG A 515 -7.14 29.80 7.75
C ARG A 515 -6.06 28.98 8.47
N TYR A 516 -4.89 28.81 7.86
CA TYR A 516 -3.75 28.17 8.52
C TYR A 516 -2.85 29.20 9.19
N LEU A 517 -2.19 28.78 10.27
CA LEU A 517 -1.00 29.45 10.77
C LEU A 517 0.15 29.10 9.83
N CYS A 518 0.53 30.07 9.00
CA CYS A 518 1.56 29.93 8.00
C CYS A 518 2.91 30.38 8.55
N ARG A 519 3.95 29.56 8.40
CA ARG A 519 5.34 29.91 8.72
C ARG A 519 6.23 29.67 7.51
N LEU A 520 6.93 30.71 7.08
CA LEU A 520 7.84 30.71 5.95
C LEU A 520 9.29 30.68 6.42
N GLU A 521 10.08 29.78 5.85
CA GLU A 521 11.50 29.61 6.17
C GLU A 521 12.32 29.45 4.90
N ALA A 522 13.56 29.92 4.93
CA ALA A 522 14.54 29.64 3.88
C ALA A 522 15.20 28.29 4.16
N SER A 523 15.40 27.47 3.14
CA SER A 523 16.10 26.19 3.29
C SER A 523 17.59 26.42 3.57
N GLY A 524 18.17 25.64 4.48
CA GLY A 524 19.58 25.76 4.90
C GLY A 524 19.82 26.56 6.19
N LEU A 525 18.78 26.85 6.96
CA LEU A 525 18.85 27.40 8.32
C LEU A 525 18.30 26.43 9.36
#